data_AF-A0A815KCZ3-F1
#
_entry.id   AF-A0A815KCZ3-F1
#
_cell.length_a   1.000
_cell.length_b   1.000
_cell.length_c   1.000
_cell.angle_alpha   90.00
_cell.angle_beta   90.00
_cell.angle_gamma   90.00
#
_symmetry.space_group_name_H-M   'P 1'
#
loop_
_entity.id
_entity.type
_entity.pdbx_description
1 polymer ?
#
loop_
_entity_poly.entity_id
_entity_poly.type
_entity_poly.pdbx_seq_one_letter_code
_entity_poly.pdbx_strand_id
1 'polypeptide(L)'
;MSFDEQRDVNYLPFDPKTVVIDLQKAIPELDLVGLVHSRKWCCEMLQCITLGSVTNDNENNEDEIEDGINLNVTARELGTSSSLYLMAKSYFDLREYTRCAHHLRNCTNGYGFFLRLYALYLDGLKHRCDDFVDVFPDTASNQRQATTKASLDNAWLIRLRTELTTSEKNQPLNGYSCYVYALVLKRLGLLNEALPYFVRTVKAVPHLWSAWEDLVTLIDSEQKS
;
A
#
# COMPACT_ATOMS: atom_id res chain seq x y z
N MET A 1 -30.18 -35.78 2.91
CA MET A 1 -29.48 -35.44 1.66
C MET A 1 -28.28 -34.61 2.09
N SER A 2 -27.13 -35.28 2.27
CA SER A 2 -25.90 -34.68 2.76
C SER A 2 -25.31 -33.79 1.66
N PHE A 3 -25.08 -32.52 1.96
CA PHE A 3 -24.27 -31.62 1.13
C PHE A 3 -22.91 -31.45 1.80
N ASP A 4 -22.11 -32.52 1.81
CA ASP A 4 -20.66 -32.42 1.96
C ASP A 4 -20.08 -32.21 0.55
N GLU A 5 -20.13 -30.96 0.10
CA GLU A 5 -19.36 -30.54 -1.07
C GLU A 5 -17.94 -30.26 -0.57
N GLN A 6 -17.11 -31.30 -0.57
CA GLN A 6 -15.65 -31.17 -0.45
C GLN A 6 -15.17 -30.25 -1.57
N ARG A 7 -15.07 -28.95 -1.27
CA ARG A 7 -14.22 -28.06 -2.05
C ARG A 7 -12.81 -28.55 -1.83
N ASP A 8 -12.25 -29.21 -2.84
CA ASP A 8 -10.80 -29.39 -2.97
C ASP A 8 -10.17 -28.00 -3.01
N VAL A 9 -9.94 -27.43 -1.82
CA VAL A 9 -9.04 -26.30 -1.65
C VAL A 9 -7.68 -26.89 -1.99
N ASN A 10 -7.24 -26.67 -3.23
CA ASN A 10 -5.85 -26.90 -3.63
C ASN A 10 -5.00 -26.02 -2.73
N TYR A 11 -4.59 -26.55 -1.57
CA TYR A 11 -3.56 -25.96 -0.76
C TYR A 11 -2.32 -25.95 -1.65
N LEU A 12 -1.84 -24.75 -2.00
CA LEU A 12 -0.49 -24.63 -2.51
C LEU A 12 0.43 -25.32 -1.50
N PRO A 13 1.28 -26.26 -1.92
CA PRO A 13 2.18 -26.93 -1.00
C PRO A 13 3.02 -25.84 -0.30
N PHE A 14 2.88 -25.77 1.02
CA PHE A 14 3.60 -24.78 1.82
C PHE A 14 5.06 -25.18 1.88
N ASP A 15 5.90 -24.45 1.15
CA ASP A 15 7.35 -24.59 1.19
C ASP A 15 7.97 -23.31 1.79
N PRO A 16 8.57 -23.39 2.99
CA PRO A 16 9.24 -22.26 3.62
C PRO A 16 10.32 -21.61 2.73
N LYS A 17 11.04 -22.39 1.90
CA LYS A 17 12.08 -21.85 1.02
C LYS A 17 11.47 -20.92 -0.04
N THR A 18 10.35 -21.32 -0.63
CA THR A 18 9.58 -20.47 -1.57
C THR A 18 9.11 -19.16 -0.90
N VAL A 19 8.61 -19.23 0.35
CA VAL A 19 8.19 -18.03 1.09
C VAL A 19 9.36 -17.06 1.33
N VAL A 20 10.55 -17.58 1.67
CA VAL A 20 11.76 -16.77 1.84
C VAL A 20 12.11 -16.03 0.55
N ILE A 21 12.12 -16.73 -0.58
CA ILE A 21 12.43 -16.15 -1.90
C ILE A 21 11.41 -15.05 -2.26
N ASP A 22 10.13 -15.29 -2.01
CA ASP A 22 9.08 -14.31 -2.30
C ASP A 22 9.20 -13.06 -1.41
N LEU A 23 9.50 -13.22 -0.12
CA LEU A 23 9.75 -12.10 0.79
C LEU A 23 11.01 -11.30 0.39
N GLN A 24 12.10 -11.98 0.03
CA GLN A 24 13.34 -11.33 -0.41
C GLN A 24 13.14 -10.50 -1.70
N LYS A 25 12.25 -10.93 -2.60
CA LYS A 25 11.86 -10.16 -3.80
C LYS A 25 10.93 -8.99 -3.48
N ALA A 26 9.96 -9.21 -2.58
CA ALA A 26 8.97 -8.23 -2.17
C ALA A 26 9.56 -7.01 -1.45
N ILE A 27 10.57 -7.22 -0.58
CA ILE A 27 11.14 -6.17 0.27
C ILE A 27 11.71 -4.99 -0.54
N PRO A 28 12.59 -5.20 -1.55
CA PRO A 28 13.07 -4.13 -2.42
C PRO A 28 11.98 -3.39 -3.16
N GLU A 29 10.96 -4.12 -3.64
CA GLU A 29 9.86 -3.52 -4.37
C GLU A 29 9.06 -2.57 -3.47
N LEU A 30 8.71 -3.03 -2.26
CA LEU A 30 8.01 -2.21 -1.27
C LEU A 30 8.85 -1.00 -0.81
N ASP A 31 10.18 -1.15 -0.75
CA ASP A 31 11.10 -0.06 -0.45
C ASP A 31 11.13 1.01 -1.53
N LEU A 32 11.24 0.60 -2.79
CA LEU A 32 11.23 1.49 -3.96
C LEU A 32 9.92 2.27 -4.06
N VAL A 33 8.81 1.64 -3.71
CA VAL A 33 7.46 2.20 -3.76
C VAL A 33 7.15 3.05 -2.51
N GLY A 34 7.88 2.88 -1.41
CA GLY A 34 7.72 3.66 -0.18
C GLY A 34 6.63 3.15 0.76
N LEU A 35 6.24 1.87 0.66
CA LEU A 35 5.20 1.24 1.47
C LEU A 35 5.81 0.59 2.72
N VAL A 36 6.20 1.45 3.66
CA VAL A 36 7.07 1.11 4.80
C VAL A 36 6.47 0.09 5.79
N HIS A 37 5.15 0.08 5.99
CA HIS A 37 4.50 -0.82 6.95
C HIS A 37 4.52 -2.26 6.44
N SER A 38 4.15 -2.46 5.17
CA SER A 38 4.21 -3.78 4.54
C SER A 38 5.65 -4.26 4.41
N ARG A 39 6.59 -3.36 4.07
CA ARG A 39 8.03 -3.69 4.05
C ARG A 39 8.50 -4.17 5.42
N LYS A 40 8.15 -3.45 6.49
CA LYS A 40 8.46 -3.83 7.87
C LYS A 40 7.93 -5.22 8.18
N TRP A 41 6.66 -5.48 7.89
CA TRP A 41 6.05 -6.79 8.11
C TRP A 41 6.79 -7.90 7.37
N CYS A 42 7.12 -7.70 6.08
CA CYS A 42 7.90 -8.67 5.31
C CYS A 42 9.28 -8.94 5.92
N CYS A 43 9.98 -7.90 6.40
CA CYS A 43 11.27 -8.05 7.08
C CYS A 43 11.14 -8.83 8.40
N GLU A 44 10.11 -8.56 9.21
CA GLU A 44 9.86 -9.29 10.45
C GLU A 44 9.54 -10.76 10.18
N MET A 45 8.73 -11.06 9.15
CA MET A 45 8.43 -12.44 8.76
C MET A 45 9.67 -13.19 8.27
N LEU A 46 10.49 -12.54 7.45
CA LEU A 46 11.74 -13.12 6.98
C LEU A 46 12.67 -13.46 8.16
N GLN A 47 12.82 -12.54 9.11
CA GLN A 47 13.62 -12.76 10.32
C GLN A 47 13.11 -13.94 11.16
N CYS A 48 11.79 -14.08 11.31
CA CYS A 48 11.19 -15.20 12.04
C CYS A 48 11.51 -16.55 11.39
N ILE A 49 11.51 -16.63 10.06
CA ILE A 49 11.83 -17.87 9.33
C ILE A 49 13.32 -18.20 9.49
N THR A 50 14.21 -17.21 9.33
CA THR A 50 15.65 -17.39 9.50
C THR A 50 16.00 -17.87 10.91
N LEU A 51 15.41 -17.28 11.96
CA LEU A 51 15.63 -17.72 13.35
C LEU A 51 15.17 -19.17 13.57
N GLY A 52 14.07 -19.60 12.94
CA GLY A 52 13.57 -20.97 13.03
C GLY A 52 14.47 -22.01 12.35
N SER A 53 15.18 -21.64 11.28
CA SER A 53 16.17 -22.51 10.63
C SER A 53 17.36 -22.75 11.55
N VAL A 54 17.93 -21.67 12.11
CA VAL A 54 19.12 -21.72 12.97
C VAL A 54 18.92 -22.61 14.20
N THR A 55 17.70 -22.72 14.74
CA THR A 55 17.40 -23.60 15.88
C THR A 55 17.31 -25.08 15.53
N ASN A 56 17.07 -25.43 14.26
CA ASN A 56 16.94 -26.81 13.80
C ASN A 56 18.25 -27.37 13.22
N ASP A 57 19.19 -26.51 12.83
CA ASP A 57 20.44 -26.88 12.15
C ASP A 57 21.59 -27.20 13.12
N ASN A 58 21.37 -28.14 14.05
CA ASN A 58 22.46 -28.92 14.68
C ASN A 58 22.91 -30.10 13.80
N GLU A 59 22.38 -30.24 12.58
CA GLU A 59 22.81 -31.24 11.59
C GLU A 59 23.15 -30.57 10.25
N ASN A 60 24.46 -30.45 10.01
CA ASN A 60 25.17 -30.26 8.73
C ASN A 60 24.33 -30.28 7.43
N ASN A 61 23.69 -29.18 7.07
CA ASN A 61 23.23 -28.95 5.69
C ASN A 61 23.77 -27.61 5.18
N GLU A 62 24.71 -27.70 4.24
CA GLU A 62 25.32 -26.58 3.50
C GLU A 62 24.39 -26.04 2.40
N ASP A 63 23.08 -25.95 2.65
CA ASP A 63 22.19 -25.18 1.78
C ASP A 63 22.29 -23.71 2.22
N GLU A 64 23.36 -23.03 1.79
CA GLU A 64 23.49 -21.58 1.95
C GLU A 64 22.26 -20.89 1.33
N ILE A 65 21.35 -20.43 2.17
CA ILE A 65 20.31 -19.50 1.76
C ILE A 65 21.04 -18.26 1.24
N GLU A 66 20.84 -17.92 -0.03
CA GLU A 66 21.45 -16.73 -0.65
C GLU A 66 21.00 -15.49 0.16
N ASP A 67 21.87 -15.01 1.05
CA ASP A 67 21.59 -13.97 2.07
C ASP A 67 21.48 -12.54 1.47
N GLY A 68 21.38 -12.42 0.15
CA GLY A 68 21.51 -11.15 -0.56
C GLY A 68 20.18 -10.58 -1.07
N ILE A 69 19.64 -9.56 -0.41
CA ILE A 69 18.57 -8.73 -0.99
C ILE A 69 19.18 -7.83 -2.09
N ASN A 70 18.98 -8.18 -3.37
CA ASN A 70 19.48 -7.36 -4.48
C ASN A 70 18.50 -6.24 -4.88
N LEU A 71 18.69 -5.07 -4.25
CA LEU A 71 17.87 -3.87 -4.50
C LEU A 71 18.02 -3.30 -5.92
N ASN A 72 19.17 -3.49 -6.57
CA ASN A 72 19.47 -2.86 -7.86
C ASN A 72 18.76 -3.53 -9.04
N VAL A 73 18.48 -4.83 -8.94
CA VAL A 73 17.76 -5.59 -9.97
C VAL A 73 16.31 -5.12 -10.06
N THR A 74 15.64 -4.97 -8.92
CA THR A 74 14.23 -4.58 -8.86
C THR A 74 13.98 -3.17 -9.42
N ALA A 75 14.85 -2.19 -9.16
CA ALA A 75 14.67 -0.83 -9.68
C ALA A 75 14.65 -0.78 -11.22
N ARG A 76 15.45 -1.63 -11.87
CA ARG A 76 15.53 -1.70 -13.34
C ARG A 76 14.33 -2.41 -13.94
N GLU A 77 13.89 -3.49 -13.33
CA GLU A 77 12.71 -4.26 -13.75
C GLU A 77 11.43 -3.44 -13.61
N LEU A 78 11.34 -2.63 -12.56
CA LEU A 78 10.20 -1.76 -12.28
C LEU A 78 10.23 -0.47 -13.12
N GLY A 79 11.27 -0.23 -13.93
CA GLY A 79 11.41 1.00 -14.71
C GLY A 79 11.57 2.27 -13.85
N THR A 80 11.95 2.10 -12.58
CA THR A 80 12.16 3.18 -11.59
C THR A 80 13.61 3.69 -11.57
N SER A 81 14.50 3.12 -12.38
CA SER A 81 15.89 3.60 -12.54
C SER A 81 16.04 4.99 -13.20
N SER A 82 14.93 5.66 -13.51
CA SER A 82 14.98 7.03 -14.02
C SER A 82 15.52 7.99 -12.94
N SER A 83 16.45 8.88 -13.33
CA SER A 83 16.98 9.91 -12.43
C SER A 83 15.88 10.79 -11.84
N LEU A 84 14.79 11.01 -12.59
CA LEU A 84 13.62 11.75 -12.11
C LEU A 84 12.92 11.02 -10.96
N TYR A 85 12.77 9.69 -11.06
CA TYR A 85 12.12 8.89 -10.02
C TYR A 85 12.95 8.86 -8.75
N LEU A 86 14.26 8.61 -8.87
CA LEU A 86 15.17 8.58 -7.72
C LEU A 86 15.20 9.92 -6.98
N MET A 87 15.23 11.04 -7.72
CA MET A 87 15.13 12.37 -7.13
C MET A 87 13.79 12.56 -6.40
N ALA A 88 12.66 12.22 -7.03
CA ALA A 88 11.36 12.34 -6.39
C ALA A 88 11.21 11.44 -5.17
N LYS A 89 11.72 10.21 -5.23
CA LYS A 89 11.75 9.26 -4.11
C LYS A 89 12.57 9.79 -2.94
N SER A 90 13.69 10.48 -3.19
CA SER A 90 14.44 11.15 -2.11
C SER A 90 13.63 12.20 -1.37
N TYR A 91 12.80 12.99 -2.08
CA TYR A 91 11.86 13.92 -1.44
C TYR A 91 10.77 13.17 -0.66
N PHE A 92 10.27 12.07 -1.22
CA PHE A 92 9.28 11.22 -0.54
C PHE A 92 9.81 10.68 0.78
N ASP A 93 11.04 10.18 0.79
CA ASP A 93 11.69 9.59 1.97
C ASP A 93 11.92 10.63 3.08
N LEU A 94 12.16 11.89 2.70
CA LEU A 94 12.23 13.03 3.61
C LEU A 94 10.85 13.59 4.01
N ARG A 95 9.75 12.94 3.60
CA ARG A 95 8.36 13.35 3.83
C ARG A 95 8.01 14.71 3.22
N GLU A 96 8.74 15.13 2.19
CA GLU A 96 8.45 16.32 1.39
C GLU A 96 7.49 15.97 0.24
N TYR A 97 6.29 15.54 0.61
CA TYR A 97 5.34 14.91 -0.32
C TYR A 97 4.91 15.81 -1.48
N THR A 98 4.65 17.10 -1.23
CA THR A 98 4.29 18.05 -2.27
C THR A 98 5.40 18.20 -3.32
N ARG A 99 6.67 18.21 -2.89
CA ARG A 99 7.82 18.30 -3.82
C ARG A 99 7.96 17.03 -4.65
N CYS A 100 7.86 15.86 -4.01
CA CYS A 100 7.81 14.57 -4.71
C CYS A 100 6.73 14.57 -5.79
N ALA A 101 5.49 14.94 -5.42
CA ALA A 101 4.37 14.96 -6.35
C ALA A 101 4.56 15.94 -7.52
N HIS A 102 5.13 17.12 -7.25
CA HIS A 102 5.41 18.13 -8.27
C HIS A 102 6.39 17.63 -9.34
N HIS A 103 7.44 16.91 -8.97
CA HIS A 103 8.41 16.37 -9.91
C HIS A 103 7.86 15.21 -10.75
N LEU A 104 6.92 14.43 -10.19
CA LEU A 104 6.27 13.32 -10.88
C LEU A 104 4.97 13.68 -11.61
N ARG A 105 4.60 14.97 -11.70
CA ARG A 105 3.31 15.44 -12.24
C ARG A 105 2.98 14.97 -13.66
N ASN A 106 4.00 14.67 -14.46
CA ASN A 106 3.85 14.21 -15.84
C ASN A 106 3.82 12.67 -15.96
N CYS A 107 4.06 11.94 -14.88
CA CYS A 107 3.94 10.49 -14.86
C CYS A 107 2.46 10.13 -14.84
N THR A 108 1.98 9.43 -15.88
CA THR A 108 0.58 9.04 -16.06
C THR A 108 0.32 7.56 -15.82
N ASN A 109 1.37 6.73 -15.71
CA ASN A 109 1.29 5.31 -15.37
C ASN A 109 2.54 4.82 -14.62
N GLY A 110 2.49 3.56 -14.21
CA GLY A 110 3.58 2.88 -13.52
C GLY A 110 3.84 3.41 -12.11
N TYR A 111 5.06 3.16 -11.62
CA TYR A 111 5.46 3.47 -10.25
C TYR A 111 5.57 4.98 -9.98
N GLY A 112 5.98 5.78 -10.97
CA GLY A 112 6.01 7.24 -10.82
C GLY A 112 4.61 7.84 -10.63
N PHE A 113 3.60 7.30 -11.34
CA PHE A 113 2.21 7.71 -11.14
C PHE A 113 1.70 7.31 -9.75
N PHE A 114 1.93 6.06 -9.34
CA PHE A 114 1.60 5.62 -7.99
C PHE A 114 2.26 6.51 -6.93
N LEU A 115 3.58 6.71 -6.99
CA LEU A 115 4.33 7.41 -5.96
C LEU A 115 3.87 8.86 -5.84
N ARG A 116 3.53 9.51 -6.96
CA ARG A 116 2.90 10.83 -6.96
C ARG A 116 1.57 10.82 -6.23
N LEU A 117 0.66 9.92 -6.59
CA LEU A 117 -0.67 9.87 -5.99
C LEU A 117 -0.62 9.54 -4.50
N TYR A 118 0.28 8.62 -4.13
CA TYR A 118 0.50 8.25 -2.75
C TYR A 118 1.11 9.41 -1.95
N ALA A 119 2.07 10.15 -2.52
CA ALA A 119 2.59 11.37 -1.91
C ALA A 119 1.48 12.41 -1.68
N LEU A 120 0.65 12.70 -2.69
CA LEU A 120 -0.48 13.62 -2.55
C LEU A 120 -1.48 13.14 -1.48
N TYR A 121 -1.70 11.84 -1.39
CA TYR A 121 -2.55 11.25 -0.37
C TYR A 121 -1.98 11.46 1.04
N LEU A 122 -0.69 11.19 1.26
CA LEU A 122 -0.02 11.41 2.54
C LEU A 122 0.06 12.89 2.92
N ASP A 123 0.28 13.76 1.94
CA ASP A 123 0.27 15.22 2.11
C ASP A 123 -1.09 15.71 2.60
N GLY A 124 -2.18 15.23 1.98
CA GLY A 124 -3.54 15.54 2.41
C GLY A 124 -3.87 15.04 3.82
N LEU A 125 -3.37 13.85 4.19
CA LEU A 125 -3.49 13.34 5.56
C LEU A 125 -2.73 14.19 6.57
N LYS A 126 -1.53 14.67 6.22
CA LYS A 126 -0.70 15.51 7.09
C LYS A 126 -1.39 16.84 7.40
N HIS A 127 -1.87 17.55 6.38
CA HIS A 127 -2.53 18.85 6.57
C HIS A 127 -3.78 18.73 7.45
N ARG A 128 -4.54 17.64 7.32
CA ARG A 128 -5.68 17.36 8.21
C ARG A 128 -5.26 17.09 9.66
N CYS A 129 -4.11 16.46 9.89
CA CYS A 129 -3.56 16.29 11.24
C CYS A 129 -3.11 17.63 11.83
N ASP A 130 -2.42 18.47 11.05
CA ASP A 130 -1.97 19.80 11.48
C ASP A 130 -3.18 20.70 11.82
N ASP A 131 -4.24 20.69 10.99
CA ASP A 131 -5.50 21.41 11.25
C ASP A 131 -6.24 20.97 12.53
N PHE A 132 -6.02 19.72 13.00
CA PHE A 132 -6.65 19.22 14.23
C PHE A 132 -5.93 19.72 15.50
N VAL A 133 -4.63 20.00 15.42
CA VAL A 133 -3.83 20.48 16.56
C VAL A 133 -4.12 21.95 16.87
N ASP A 134 -4.50 22.74 15.87
CA ASP A 134 -4.82 24.17 16.02
C ASP A 134 -6.23 24.43 16.59
N VAL A 135 -7.09 23.41 16.70
CA VAL A 135 -8.44 23.53 17.26
C VAL A 135 -8.45 23.16 18.74
N PHE A 136 -8.02 24.09 19.60
CA PHE A 136 -8.35 24.03 21.03
C PHE A 136 -9.85 24.31 21.24
N PRO A 137 -10.57 23.52 22.07
CA PRO A 137 -12.03 23.55 22.09
C PRO A 137 -12.59 24.62 23.03
N ASP A 138 -12.91 25.80 22.51
CA ASP A 138 -13.92 26.66 23.13
C ASP A 138 -15.31 26.20 22.63
N THR A 139 -16.04 25.56 23.54
CA THR A 139 -17.31 24.87 23.33
C THR A 139 -18.46 25.82 23.04
N ALA A 140 -19.10 25.67 21.86
CA ALA A 140 -20.57 25.70 21.63
C ALA A 140 -20.96 26.22 20.22
N SER A 141 -20.11 27.00 19.53
CA SER A 141 -20.46 27.60 18.22
C SER A 141 -20.14 26.73 17.00
N ASN A 142 -19.38 25.65 17.15
CA ASN A 142 -18.70 24.99 16.02
C ASN A 142 -19.49 23.87 15.32
N GLN A 143 -20.66 23.47 15.83
CA GLN A 143 -21.37 22.31 15.29
C GLN A 143 -21.92 22.54 13.87
N ARG A 144 -22.24 23.79 13.50
CA ARG A 144 -22.69 24.16 12.14
C ARG A 144 -21.54 24.50 11.18
N GLN A 145 -20.36 24.86 11.70
CA GLN A 145 -19.14 25.05 10.88
C GLN A 145 -18.40 23.73 10.64
N ALA A 146 -18.56 22.72 11.50
CA ALA A 146 -17.95 21.41 11.34
C ALA A 146 -18.46 20.66 10.09
N THR A 147 -19.74 20.81 9.73
CA THR A 147 -20.33 20.13 8.58
C THR A 147 -19.92 20.75 7.23
N THR A 148 -19.74 22.07 7.17
CA THR A 148 -19.22 22.76 5.97
C THR A 148 -17.70 22.61 5.83
N LYS A 149 -16.95 22.60 6.95
CA LYS A 149 -15.50 22.38 6.94
C LYS A 149 -15.13 20.94 6.56
N ALA A 150 -15.83 19.92 7.08
CA ALA A 150 -15.64 18.54 6.65
C ALA A 150 -15.97 18.32 5.15
N SER A 151 -16.87 19.10 4.56
CA SER A 151 -17.16 19.05 3.12
C SER A 151 -16.06 19.70 2.26
N LEU A 152 -15.37 20.73 2.78
CA LEU A 152 -14.22 21.35 2.13
C LEU A 152 -12.96 20.50 2.28
N ASP A 153 -12.80 19.82 3.42
CA ASP A 153 -11.68 18.90 3.72
C ASP A 153 -11.61 17.72 2.75
N ASN A 154 -12.73 17.33 2.13
CA ASN A 154 -12.77 16.25 1.15
C ASN A 154 -12.44 16.70 -0.27
N ALA A 155 -12.24 18.00 -0.54
CA ALA A 155 -11.99 18.49 -1.90
C ALA A 155 -10.74 17.88 -2.55
N TRP A 156 -9.67 17.69 -1.77
CA TRP A 156 -8.44 17.05 -2.27
C TRP A 156 -8.64 15.56 -2.55
N LEU A 157 -9.43 14.86 -1.72
CA LEU A 157 -9.80 13.45 -1.95
C LEU A 157 -10.67 13.31 -3.21
N ILE A 158 -11.62 14.22 -3.41
CA ILE A 158 -12.45 14.25 -4.63
C ILE A 158 -11.56 14.47 -5.85
N ARG A 159 -10.61 15.41 -5.79
CA ARG A 159 -9.65 15.65 -6.88
C ARG A 159 -8.84 14.39 -7.21
N LEU A 160 -8.29 13.72 -6.20
CA LEU A 160 -7.56 12.46 -6.38
C LEU A 160 -8.45 11.37 -6.98
N ARG A 161 -9.69 11.21 -6.48
CA ARG A 161 -10.67 10.27 -7.02
C ARG A 161 -10.96 10.55 -8.49
N THR A 162 -11.21 11.80 -8.88
CA THR A 162 -11.49 12.17 -10.27
C THR A 162 -10.31 11.85 -11.19
N GLU A 163 -9.09 12.12 -10.74
CA GLU A 163 -7.88 11.80 -11.49
C GLU A 163 -7.69 10.30 -11.66
N LEU A 164 -7.83 9.52 -10.58
CA LEU A 164 -7.77 8.05 -10.59
C LEU A 164 -8.85 7.42 -11.47
N THR A 165 -10.08 7.95 -11.42
CA THR A 165 -11.20 7.48 -12.25
C THR A 165 -10.93 7.75 -13.73
N THR A 166 -10.39 8.93 -14.06
CA THR A 166 -9.99 9.26 -15.43
C THR A 166 -8.87 8.33 -15.92
N SER A 167 -7.89 8.07 -15.07
CA SER A 167 -6.79 7.15 -15.41
C SER A 167 -7.29 5.73 -15.65
N GLU A 168 -8.15 5.19 -14.78
CA GLU A 168 -8.71 3.82 -14.91
C GLU A 168 -9.51 3.65 -16.21
N LYS A 169 -10.22 4.70 -16.67
CA LYS A 169 -10.92 4.68 -17.95
C LYS A 169 -9.97 4.62 -19.16
N ASN A 170 -8.81 5.25 -19.05
CA ASN A 170 -7.83 5.30 -20.13
C ASN A 170 -6.98 4.02 -20.18
N GLN A 171 -6.58 3.51 -19.02
CA GLN A 171 -5.77 2.30 -18.88
C GLN A 171 -6.02 1.64 -17.52
N PRO A 172 -5.95 0.31 -17.41
CA PRO A 172 -6.12 -0.38 -16.14
C PRO A 172 -5.03 0.04 -15.14
N LEU A 173 -5.43 0.45 -13.94
CA LEU A 173 -4.50 0.75 -12.85
C LEU A 173 -3.70 -0.50 -12.46
N ASN A 174 -2.41 -0.33 -12.15
CA ASN A 174 -1.59 -1.40 -11.58
C ASN A 174 -2.01 -1.69 -10.12
N GLY A 175 -1.49 -2.79 -9.53
CA GLY A 175 -1.85 -3.21 -8.18
C GLY A 175 -1.65 -2.11 -7.12
N TYR A 176 -0.52 -1.39 -7.16
CA TYR A 176 -0.26 -0.29 -6.23
C TYR A 176 -1.18 0.93 -6.44
N SER A 177 -1.50 1.29 -7.68
CA SER A 177 -2.41 2.42 -7.94
C SER A 177 -3.85 2.06 -7.55
N CYS A 178 -4.25 0.79 -7.70
CA CYS A 178 -5.51 0.29 -7.16
C CYS A 178 -5.54 0.45 -5.63
N TYR A 179 -4.42 0.21 -4.94
CA TYR A 179 -4.34 0.40 -3.49
C TYR A 179 -4.63 1.85 -3.08
N VAL A 180 -3.97 2.83 -3.72
CA VAL A 180 -4.23 4.26 -3.43
C VAL A 180 -5.67 4.62 -3.74
N TYR A 181 -6.22 4.08 -4.83
CA TYR A 181 -7.62 4.34 -5.15
C TYR A 181 -8.57 3.80 -4.09
N ALA A 182 -8.34 2.57 -3.63
CA ALA A 182 -9.10 1.97 -2.54
C ALA A 182 -9.00 2.79 -1.24
N LEU A 183 -7.80 3.31 -0.90
CA LEU A 183 -7.60 4.19 0.25
C LEU A 183 -8.40 5.50 0.14
N VAL A 184 -8.39 6.13 -1.03
CA VAL A 184 -9.17 7.35 -1.29
C VAL A 184 -10.66 7.08 -1.15
N LEU A 185 -11.17 5.99 -1.75
CA LEU A 185 -12.58 5.60 -1.64
C LEU A 185 -12.99 5.26 -0.20
N LYS A 186 -12.15 4.53 0.53
CA LYS A 186 -12.33 4.21 1.95
C LYS A 186 -12.43 5.48 2.79
N ARG A 187 -11.55 6.46 2.57
CA ARG A 187 -11.58 7.77 3.26
C ARG A 187 -12.80 8.61 2.91
N LEU A 188 -13.33 8.48 1.69
CA LEU A 188 -14.58 9.09 1.27
C LEU A 188 -15.84 8.37 1.80
N GLY A 189 -15.68 7.25 2.52
CA GLY A 189 -16.80 6.44 3.03
C GLY A 189 -17.48 5.57 1.96
N LEU A 190 -16.90 5.45 0.76
CA LEU A 190 -17.45 4.68 -0.35
C LEU A 190 -16.96 3.22 -0.28
N LEU A 191 -17.34 2.51 0.79
CA LEU A 191 -16.77 1.20 1.11
C LEU A 191 -17.06 0.13 0.05
N ASN A 192 -18.30 0.08 -0.45
CA ASN A 192 -18.71 -0.84 -1.53
C ASN A 192 -17.90 -0.63 -2.81
N GLU A 193 -17.55 0.62 -3.14
CA GLU A 193 -16.71 0.93 -4.29
C GLU A 193 -15.24 0.58 -4.01
N ALA A 194 -14.76 0.72 -2.77
CA ALA A 194 -13.37 0.46 -2.38
C ALA A 194 -13.02 -1.05 -2.37
N LEU A 195 -13.94 -1.90 -1.95
CA LEU A 195 -13.77 -3.36 -1.82
C LEU A 195 -13.15 -4.02 -3.08
N PRO A 196 -13.70 -3.85 -4.31
CA PRO A 196 -13.13 -4.49 -5.50
C PRO A 196 -11.70 -4.03 -5.80
N TYR A 197 -11.33 -2.79 -5.47
CA TYR A 197 -9.96 -2.30 -5.65
C TYR A 197 -8.99 -2.88 -4.62
N PHE A 198 -9.41 -3.09 -3.37
CA PHE A 198 -8.61 -3.85 -2.40
C PHE A 198 -8.41 -5.30 -2.86
N VAL A 199 -9.46 -5.98 -3.32
CA VAL A 199 -9.35 -7.35 -3.85
C VAL A 199 -8.40 -7.41 -5.05
N ARG A 200 -8.48 -6.45 -5.97
CA ARG A 200 -7.55 -6.37 -7.12
C ARG A 200 -6.12 -6.10 -6.67
N THR A 201 -5.93 -5.27 -5.65
CA THR A 201 -4.63 -4.99 -5.06
C THR A 201 -4.00 -6.25 -4.49
N VAL A 202 -4.69 -6.97 -3.59
CA VAL A 202 -4.12 -8.16 -2.94
C VAL A 202 -3.89 -9.33 -3.91
N LYS A 203 -4.67 -9.41 -5.00
CA LYS A 203 -4.41 -10.36 -6.09
C LYS A 203 -3.18 -10.01 -6.92
N ALA A 204 -2.92 -8.72 -7.13
CA ALA A 204 -1.80 -8.25 -7.94
C ALA A 204 -0.50 -8.13 -7.14
N VAL A 205 -0.58 -7.79 -5.85
CA VAL A 205 0.55 -7.56 -4.95
C VAL A 205 0.27 -8.28 -3.62
N PRO A 206 0.41 -9.62 -3.57
CA PRO A 206 0.03 -10.41 -2.40
C PRO A 206 0.82 -10.07 -1.13
N HIS A 207 2.06 -9.61 -1.28
CA HIS A 207 2.96 -9.19 -0.20
C HIS A 207 2.62 -7.83 0.41
N LEU A 208 1.63 -7.10 -0.12
CA LEU A 208 1.24 -5.81 0.42
C LEU A 208 0.33 -5.97 1.66
N TRP A 209 0.93 -6.23 2.82
CA TRP A 209 0.22 -6.49 4.07
C TRP A 209 -0.79 -5.40 4.45
N SER A 210 -0.45 -4.12 4.27
CA SER A 210 -1.36 -3.01 4.58
C SER A 210 -2.68 -3.07 3.78
N ALA A 211 -2.68 -3.63 2.56
CA ALA A 211 -3.90 -3.82 1.79
C ALA A 211 -4.80 -4.92 2.38
N TRP A 212 -4.21 -5.98 2.92
CA TRP A 212 -4.94 -7.02 3.65
C TRP A 212 -5.55 -6.48 4.95
N GLU A 213 -4.77 -5.73 5.73
CA GLU A 213 -5.25 -5.07 6.95
C GLU A 213 -6.43 -4.14 6.63
N ASP A 214 -6.28 -3.29 5.62
CA ASP A 214 -7.34 -2.39 5.17
C ASP A 214 -8.59 -3.13 4.68
N LEU A 215 -8.43 -4.26 3.99
CA LEU A 215 -9.52 -5.11 3.51
C LEU A 215 -10.29 -5.76 4.65
N VAL A 216 -9.59 -6.32 5.65
CA VAL A 216 -10.22 -6.94 6.83
C VAL A 216 -11.05 -5.92 7.59
N THR A 217 -10.52 -4.72 7.84
CA THR A 217 -11.27 -3.65 8.51
C THR A 217 -12.55 -3.24 7.77
N LEU A 218 -12.56 -3.37 6.44
CA LEU A 218 -13.72 -3.05 5.60
C LEU A 218 -14.78 -4.15 5.70
N ILE A 219 -14.39 -5.42 5.64
CA ILE A 219 -15.31 -6.56 5.79
C ILE A 219 -15.96 -6.56 7.18
N ASP A 220 -15.18 -6.30 8.24
CA ASP A 220 -15.70 -6.22 9.61
C ASP A 220 -16.73 -5.10 9.80
N SER A 221 -16.60 -4.02 9.02
CA SER A 221 -17.55 -2.91 9.05
C SER A 221 -18.86 -3.21 8.33
N GLU A 222 -18.83 -4.02 7.25
CA GLU A 222 -20.03 -4.48 6.55
C GLU A 222 -20.86 -5.45 7.40
N GLN A 223 -20.21 -6.34 8.15
CA GLN A 223 -20.90 -7.32 9.02
C GLN A 223 -21.62 -6.69 10.22
N LYS A 224 -21.28 -5.44 10.58
CA LYS A 224 -21.90 -4.70 11.70
C LYS A 224 -23.01 -3.74 11.26
N SER A 225 -23.20 -3.55 9.96
CA SER A 225 -24.25 -2.69 9.39
C SER A 225 -25.49 -3.48 8.97
#